data_AF-A0A9W5P3J4-F1
#
_entry.id   AF-A0A9W5P3J4-F1
#
_cell.length_a   1.000
_cell.length_b   1.000
_cell.length_c   1.000
_cell.angle_alpha   90.00
_cell.angle_beta   90.00
_cell.angle_gamma   90.00
#
_symmetry.space_group_name_H-M   'P 1'
#
loop_
_entity.id
_entity.type
_entity.pdbx_description
1 polymer ?
#
loop_
_entity_poly.entity_id
_entity_poly.type
_entity_poly.pdbx_seq_one_letter_code
_entity_poly.pdbx_strand_id
1 'polypeptide(L)'
;MKIQLSDAANDTLDITAINAKADTLLGAAVGTLTGADTAAAVTAATTEMGKIDTAIQAVADARATFGSQLNRLDHNLNNVTSQATNMASAASQIEDADMAKEMSEMTKFKILNEAGISMLSQANQTPQMVSKLLQ
;
A
#
# COMPACT_ATOMS: atom_id res chain seq x y z
N MET A 1 3.07 1.42 19.79
CA MET A 1 2.09 2.04 18.85
C MET A 1 1.80 0.99 17.81
N LYS A 2 0.54 0.57 17.64
CA LYS A 2 0.17 -0.52 16.73
C LYS A 2 -0.25 0.05 15.38
N ILE A 3 0.55 -0.18 14.35
CA ILE A 3 0.24 0.19 12.96
C ILE A 3 -0.17 -1.09 12.24
N GLN A 4 -1.39 -1.15 11.71
CA GLN A 4 -1.82 -2.28 10.88
C GLN A 4 -1.15 -2.17 9.50
N LEU A 5 -0.44 -3.22 9.09
CA LEU A 5 0.32 -3.27 7.84
C LEU A 5 -0.43 -3.97 6.70
N SER A 6 -1.55 -4.62 7.02
CA SER A 6 -2.40 -5.35 6.07
C SER A 6 -3.84 -5.51 6.61
N ASP A 7 -4.77 -5.89 5.72
CA ASP A 7 -6.16 -6.29 6.03
C ASP A 7 -6.23 -7.61 6.82
N ALA A 8 -5.16 -8.40 6.82
CA ALA A 8 -5.05 -9.58 7.68
C ALA A 8 -5.01 -9.17 9.17
N ALA A 9 -5.99 -9.63 9.96
CA ALA A 9 -6.24 -9.26 11.36
C ALA A 9 -5.05 -9.39 12.34
N ASN A 10 -3.93 -10.00 11.92
CA ASN A 10 -2.75 -10.25 12.75
C ASN A 10 -1.47 -9.54 12.25
N ASP A 11 -1.49 -8.80 11.15
CA ASP A 11 -0.29 -8.08 10.67
C ASP A 11 -0.23 -6.67 11.25
N THR A 12 -0.01 -6.59 12.56
CA THR A 12 0.13 -5.32 13.28
C THR A 12 1.57 -5.12 13.74
N LEU A 13 2.16 -3.99 13.36
CA LEU A 13 3.47 -3.54 13.80
C LEU A 13 3.35 -2.84 15.14
N ASP A 14 3.84 -3.44 16.22
CA ASP A 14 3.96 -2.75 17.51
C ASP A 14 5.35 -2.12 17.64
N ILE A 15 5.42 -0.80 17.50
CA ILE A 15 6.61 -0.02 17.79
C ILE A 15 6.63 0.19 19.31
N THR A 16 7.39 -0.66 20.01
CA THR A 16 7.70 -0.47 21.43
C THR A 16 9.03 0.29 21.51
N ALA A 17 9.00 1.53 21.97
CA ALA A 17 10.22 2.28 22.23
C ALA A 17 10.94 1.65 23.43
N ILE A 18 12.23 1.31 23.28
CA ILE A 18 13.07 0.98 24.44
C ILE A 18 13.27 2.26 25.25
N ASN A 19 12.90 2.23 26.52
CA ASN A 19 13.24 3.30 27.46
C ASN A 19 14.74 3.22 27.77
N ALA A 20 15.56 3.93 26.99
CA ALA A 20 17.03 3.92 27.11
C ALA A 20 17.57 4.67 28.33
N LYS A 21 16.73 5.06 29.29
CA LYS A 21 17.22 5.66 30.54
C LYS A 21 17.98 4.61 31.35
N ALA A 22 19.14 5.01 31.88
CA ALA A 22 20.07 4.14 32.58
C ALA A 22 19.41 3.34 33.72
N ASP A 23 18.39 3.90 34.35
CA ASP A 23 17.64 3.28 35.46
C ASP A 23 16.88 2.00 35.05
N THR A 24 16.37 1.92 33.81
CA THR A 24 15.62 0.75 33.31
C THR A 24 16.48 -0.26 32.56
N LEU A 25 17.65 0.14 32.03
CA LEU A 25 18.54 -0.74 31.25
C LEU A 25 19.76 -1.27 32.04
N LEU A 26 20.35 -0.47 32.94
CA LEU A 26 21.50 -0.88 33.75
C LEU A 26 21.08 -1.49 35.09
N GLY A 27 19.79 -1.41 35.44
CA GLY A 27 19.28 -1.73 36.78
C GLY A 27 19.73 -0.67 37.79
N ALA A 28 18.87 -0.40 38.78
CA ALA A 28 19.17 0.58 39.82
C ALA A 28 20.56 0.33 40.44
N ALA A 29 21.34 1.41 40.53
CA ALA A 29 22.72 1.52 41.00
C ALA A 29 23.83 1.10 40.01
N VAL A 30 24.29 2.09 39.23
CA VAL A 30 25.73 2.29 39.07
C VAL A 30 26.26 2.59 40.47
N GLY A 31 26.78 1.57 41.16
CA GLY A 31 27.36 1.76 42.49
C GLY A 31 28.51 2.74 42.39
N THR A 32 28.45 3.86 43.11
CA THR A 32 29.60 4.75 43.27
C THR A 32 30.76 3.94 43.82
N LEU A 33 31.87 3.83 43.07
CA LEU A 33 33.09 3.16 43.53
C LEU A 33 33.72 3.96 44.68
N THR A 34 33.24 3.75 45.90
CA THR A 34 33.81 4.35 47.11
C THR A 34 34.84 3.38 47.70
N GLY A 35 36.04 3.33 47.14
CA GLY A 35 37.15 2.53 47.68
C GLY A 35 38.34 2.46 46.74
N ALA A 36 39.46 3.07 47.14
CA ALA A 36 40.57 3.39 46.25
C ALA A 36 41.56 2.25 45.94
N ASP A 37 41.53 1.09 46.61
CA ASP A 37 42.48 0.01 46.30
C ASP A 37 42.09 -1.34 46.95
N THR A 38 41.11 -2.05 46.39
CA THR A 38 40.84 -3.44 46.78
C THR A 38 40.33 -4.22 45.57
N ALA A 39 40.60 -5.53 45.53
CA ALA A 39 40.06 -6.45 44.51
C ALA A 39 38.54 -6.30 44.31
N ALA A 40 37.81 -5.86 45.34
CA ALA A 40 36.39 -5.53 45.27
C ALA A 40 36.06 -4.39 44.29
N ALA A 41 36.91 -3.36 44.16
CA ALA A 41 36.73 -2.28 43.20
C ALA A 41 36.88 -2.77 41.75
N VAL A 42 37.82 -3.70 41.51
CA VAL A 42 38.00 -4.33 40.19
C VAL A 42 36.79 -5.19 39.85
N THR A 43 36.31 -6.02 40.78
CA THR A 43 35.10 -6.85 40.58
C THR A 43 33.85 -5.99 40.33
N ALA A 44 33.69 -4.87 41.05
CA ALA A 44 32.60 -3.92 40.83
C ALA A 44 32.68 -3.28 39.43
N ALA A 45 33.86 -2.80 39.03
CA ALA A 45 34.07 -2.23 37.70
C ALA A 45 33.76 -3.24 36.58
N THR A 46 34.20 -4.51 36.71
CA THR A 46 33.89 -5.57 35.73
C THR A 46 32.39 -5.85 35.66
N THR A 47 31.69 -5.81 36.79
CA THR A 47 30.24 -6.00 36.85
C THR A 47 29.49 -4.85 36.15
N GLU A 48 29.89 -3.60 36.40
CA GLU A 48 29.31 -2.42 35.74
C GLU A 48 29.60 -2.42 34.23
N MET A 49 30.80 -2.83 33.80
CA MET A 49 31.11 -3.02 32.38
C MET A 49 30.21 -4.06 31.73
N GLY A 50 29.91 -5.18 32.41
CA GLY A 50 28.97 -6.19 31.91
C GLY A 50 27.53 -5.68 31.78
N LYS A 51 27.09 -4.82 32.72
CA LYS A 51 25.79 -4.14 32.62
C LYS A 51 25.73 -3.19 31.42
N ILE A 52 26.80 -2.42 31.18
CA ILE A 52 26.89 -1.52 30.03
C ILE A 52 26.86 -2.33 28.72
N ASP A 53 27.59 -3.44 28.64
CA ASP A 53 27.60 -4.31 27.45
C ASP A 53 26.21 -4.88 27.16
N THR A 54 25.52 -5.36 28.19
CA THR A 54 24.12 -5.82 28.10
C THR A 54 23.18 -4.71 27.63
N ALA A 55 23.34 -3.49 28.15
CA ALA A 55 22.55 -2.34 27.75
C ALA A 55 22.81 -1.94 26.28
N ILE A 56 24.07 -1.98 25.84
CA ILE A 56 24.45 -1.74 24.44
C ILE A 56 23.81 -2.79 23.53
N GLN A 57 23.87 -4.06 23.92
CA GLN A 57 23.28 -5.15 23.16
C GLN A 57 21.76 -5.00 23.04
N ALA A 58 21.06 -4.66 24.12
CA ALA A 58 19.62 -4.39 24.09
C ALA A 58 19.27 -3.24 23.12
N VAL A 59 20.07 -2.16 23.09
CA VAL A 59 19.88 -1.06 22.13
C VAL A 59 20.17 -1.52 20.68
N ALA A 60 21.20 -2.34 20.48
CA ALA A 60 21.52 -2.89 19.17
C ALA A 60 20.39 -3.80 18.64
N ASP A 61 19.82 -4.66 19.49
CA ASP A 61 18.70 -5.53 19.16
C ASP A 61 17.44 -4.74 18.82
N ALA A 62 17.17 -3.65 19.53
CA ALA A 62 16.09 -2.72 19.18
C ALA A 62 16.31 -2.09 17.81
N ARG A 63 17.52 -1.60 17.51
CA ARG A 63 17.85 -1.00 16.21
C ARG A 63 17.70 -2.02 15.08
N ALA A 64 18.17 -3.25 15.29
CA ALA A 64 17.99 -4.34 14.34
C ALA A 64 16.50 -4.63 14.09
N THR A 65 15.70 -4.66 15.16
CA THR A 65 14.25 -4.83 15.08
C THR A 65 13.63 -3.69 14.25
N PHE A 66 13.92 -2.42 14.56
CA PHE A 66 13.40 -1.29 13.78
C PHE A 66 13.85 -1.33 12.31
N GLY A 67 15.09 -1.70 12.02
CA GLY A 67 15.56 -1.88 10.64
C GLY A 67 14.77 -2.94 9.88
N SER A 68 14.50 -4.08 10.51
CA SER A 68 13.67 -5.14 9.91
C SER A 68 12.23 -4.67 9.65
N GLN A 69 11.68 -3.86 10.56
CA GLN A 69 10.34 -3.29 10.45
C GLN A 69 10.25 -2.26 9.32
N LEU A 70 11.27 -1.40 9.17
CA LEU A 70 11.38 -0.46 8.04
C LEU A 70 11.44 -1.20 6.70
N ASN A 71 12.24 -2.25 6.59
CA ASN A 71 12.29 -3.06 5.37
C ASN A 71 10.92 -3.66 5.03
N ARG A 72 10.18 -4.17 6.03
CA ARG A 72 8.82 -4.67 5.82
C ARG A 72 7.86 -3.58 5.37
N LEU A 73 7.94 -2.38 5.98
CA LEU A 73 7.14 -1.23 5.59
C LEU A 73 7.41 -0.81 4.15
N ASP A 74 8.68 -0.73 3.73
CA ASP A 74 9.06 -0.38 2.36
C ASP A 74 8.57 -1.43 1.35
N HIS A 75 8.69 -2.72 1.66
CA HIS A 75 8.15 -3.78 0.81
C HIS A 75 6.62 -3.71 0.69
N ASN A 76 5.91 -3.51 1.80
CA ASN A 76 4.45 -3.38 1.79
C ASN A 76 4.01 -2.12 1.04
N LEU A 77 4.71 -1.00 1.21
CA LEU A 77 4.42 0.24 0.48
C LEU A 77 4.57 0.04 -1.03
N ASN A 78 5.66 -0.57 -1.47
CA ASN A 78 5.89 -0.88 -2.88
C ASN A 78 4.81 -1.82 -3.44
N ASN A 79 4.42 -2.83 -2.67
CA ASN A 79 3.36 -3.76 -3.06
C ASN A 79 1.99 -3.08 -3.19
N VAL A 80 1.58 -2.29 -2.19
CA VAL A 80 0.31 -1.54 -2.20
C VAL A 80 0.29 -0.52 -3.34
N THR A 81 1.41 0.16 -3.58
CA THR A 81 1.52 1.11 -4.71
C THR A 81 1.35 0.40 -6.04
N SER A 82 2.02 -0.74 -6.25
CA SER A 82 1.85 -1.55 -7.46
C SER A 82 0.41 -2.06 -7.62
N GLN A 83 -0.21 -2.53 -6.54
CA GLN A 83 -1.60 -2.97 -6.54
C GLN A 83 -2.55 -1.81 -6.90
N ALA A 84 -2.34 -0.63 -6.34
CA ALA A 84 -3.13 0.56 -6.64
C ALA A 84 -2.99 0.97 -8.11
N THR A 85 -1.77 0.96 -8.68
CA THR A 85 -1.56 1.22 -10.10
C THR A 85 -2.26 0.18 -10.98
N ASN A 86 -2.13 -1.11 -10.65
CA ASN A 86 -2.78 -2.18 -11.41
C ASN A 86 -4.30 -2.08 -11.35
N MET A 87 -4.88 -1.77 -10.18
CA MET A 87 -6.32 -1.54 -10.03
C MET A 87 -6.79 -0.31 -10.81
N ALA A 88 -6.04 0.80 -10.79
CA ALA A 88 -6.38 1.99 -11.56
C ALA A 88 -6.35 1.72 -13.07
N SER A 89 -5.35 0.99 -13.56
CA SER A 89 -5.28 0.58 -14.97
C SER A 89 -6.43 -0.36 -15.35
N ALA A 90 -6.79 -1.31 -14.50
CA ALA A 90 -7.92 -2.19 -14.73
C ALA A 90 -9.26 -1.42 -14.75
N ALA A 91 -9.45 -0.47 -13.83
CA ALA A 91 -10.62 0.41 -13.81
C ALA A 91 -10.73 1.25 -15.09
N SER A 92 -9.62 1.86 -15.52
CA SER A 92 -9.56 2.61 -16.78
C SER A 92 -9.92 1.74 -17.99
N GLN A 93 -9.42 0.49 -18.06
CA GLN A 93 -9.77 -0.43 -19.14
C GLN A 93 -11.25 -0.81 -19.14
N ILE A 94 -11.86 -0.97 -17.96
CA ILE A 94 -13.30 -1.26 -17.84
C ILE A 94 -14.11 -0.04 -18.29
N GLU A 95 -13.78 1.16 -17.82
CA GLU A 95 -14.46 2.40 -18.23
C GLU A 95 -14.34 2.66 -19.74
N ASP A 96 -13.15 2.48 -20.32
CA ASP A 96 -12.93 2.65 -21.75
C ASP A 96 -13.67 1.59 -22.58
N ALA A 97 -13.74 0.34 -22.12
CA ALA A 97 -14.49 -0.71 -22.78
C ALA A 97 -16.00 -0.46 -22.77
N ASP A 98 -16.54 0.00 -21.63
CA ASP A 98 -17.95 0.38 -21.50
C ASP A 98 -18.28 1.61 -22.33
N MET A 99 -17.39 2.61 -22.38
CA MET A 99 -17.54 3.78 -23.25
C MET A 99 -17.50 3.39 -24.73
N ALA A 100 -16.59 2.51 -25.13
CA ALA A 100 -16.52 2.00 -26.50
C ALA A 100 -17.80 1.24 -26.91
N LYS A 101 -18.39 0.49 -25.99
CA LYS A 101 -19.67 -0.20 -26.19
C LYS A 101 -20.81 0.81 -26.35
N GLU A 102 -20.95 1.78 -25.46
CA GLU A 102 -21.97 2.83 -25.53
C GLU A 102 -21.85 3.64 -26.83
N MET A 103 -20.63 4.01 -27.23
CA MET A 103 -20.37 4.71 -28.49
C MET A 103 -20.74 3.88 -29.72
N SER A 104 -20.51 2.56 -29.67
CA SER A 104 -20.90 1.63 -30.73
C SER A 104 -22.42 1.49 -30.82
N GLU A 105 -23.11 1.40 -29.70
CA GLU A 105 -24.57 1.38 -29.62
C GLU A 105 -25.18 2.70 -30.09
N MET A 106 -24.68 3.84 -29.62
CA MET A 106 -25.08 5.17 -30.09
C MET A 106 -24.89 5.32 -31.61
N THR A 107 -23.74 4.88 -32.14
CA THR A 107 -23.46 4.94 -33.58
C THR A 107 -24.42 4.05 -34.36
N LYS A 108 -24.67 2.82 -33.88
CA LYS A 108 -25.67 1.92 -34.46
C LYS A 108 -27.06 2.57 -34.49
N PHE A 109 -27.49 3.22 -33.40
CA PHE A 109 -28.77 3.93 -33.35
C PHE A 109 -28.83 5.12 -34.31
N LYS A 110 -27.74 5.88 -34.47
CA LYS A 110 -27.66 6.96 -35.47
C LYS A 110 -27.78 6.43 -36.89
N ILE A 111 -27.02 5.40 -37.24
CA ILE A 111 -27.07 4.76 -38.55
C ILE A 111 -28.47 4.18 -38.82
N LEU A 112 -29.10 3.55 -37.82
CA LEU A 112 -30.44 3.00 -37.97
C LEU A 112 -31.49 4.08 -38.25
N ASN A 113 -31.38 5.24 -37.59
CA ASN A 113 -32.28 6.37 -37.84
C ASN A 113 -32.08 6.97 -39.24
N GLU A 114 -30.83 7.21 -39.65
CA GLU A 114 -30.52 7.72 -41.00
C GLU A 114 -30.93 6.73 -42.09
N ALA A 115 -30.65 5.44 -41.90
CA ALA A 115 -31.09 4.37 -42.80
C ALA A 115 -32.62 4.25 -42.83
N GLY A 116 -33.30 4.40 -41.69
CA GLY A 116 -34.76 4.39 -41.61
C GLY A 116 -35.40 5.52 -42.43
N ILE A 117 -34.86 6.74 -42.34
CA ILE A 117 -35.31 7.90 -43.14
C ILE A 117 -35.02 7.67 -44.63
N SER A 118 -33.83 7.18 -44.96
CA SER A 118 -33.44 6.90 -46.35
C SER A 118 -34.26 5.76 -46.97
N MET A 119 -34.52 4.69 -46.21
CA MET A 119 -35.39 3.58 -46.63
C MET A 119 -36.84 4.02 -46.75
N LEU A 120 -37.37 4.87 -45.86
CA LEU A 120 -38.70 5.47 -46.00
C LEU A 120 -38.81 6.32 -47.27
N SER A 121 -37.78 7.11 -47.58
CA SER A 121 -37.71 7.89 -48.82
C SER A 121 -37.70 6.99 -50.06
N GLN A 122 -36.86 5.96 -50.08
CA GLN A 122 -36.76 5.00 -51.18
C GLN A 122 -38.06 4.19 -51.37
N ALA A 123 -38.68 3.76 -50.26
CA ALA A 123 -39.95 3.04 -50.26
C ALA A 123 -41.11 3.92 -50.76
N ASN A 124 -41.09 5.24 -50.49
CA ASN A 124 -42.10 6.17 -50.99
C ASN A 124 -41.93 6.50 -52.49
N GLN A 125 -40.71 6.45 -53.03
CA GLN A 125 -40.45 6.69 -54.46
C GLN A 125 -40.83 5.50 -55.35
N THR A 126 -40.77 4.28 -54.81
CA THR A 126 -41.05 3.05 -55.55
C THR A 126 -42.51 2.98 -56.08
N PRO A 127 -43.57 3.25 -55.30
CA PRO A 127 -44.95 3.26 -55.80
C PRO A 127 -45.23 4.37 -56.82
N GLN A 128 -44.55 5.51 -56.73
CA GLN A 128 -44.72 6.61 -57.70
C GLN A 128 -44.17 6.24 -59.09
N MET A 129 -43.09 5.47 -59.16
CA MET A 129 -42.59 4.94 -60.44
C MET A 129 -43.56 3.91 -61.04
N VAL A 130 -44.17 3.05 -60.22
CA VAL A 130 -45.14 2.06 -60.69
C VAL A 130 -46.41 2.72 -61.23
N SER A 131 -46.90 3.78 -60.59
CA SER A 131 -48.05 4.54 -61.09
C SER A 131 -47.76 5.26 -62.41
N LYS A 132 -46.51 5.63 -62.70
CA LYS A 132 -46.09 6.18 -64.00
C LYS A 132 -45.95 5.13 -65.10
N LEU A 133 -45.82 3.85 -64.75
CA LEU A 133 -45.72 2.73 -65.71
C LEU A 133 -47.09 2.15 -66.08
N LEU A 134 -48.13 2.41 -65.29
CA LEU A 134 -49.50 1.94 -65.52
C LEU A 134 -50.41 2.97 -66.21
N GLN A 135 -49.88 4.14 -66.54
CA GLN A 135 -50.58 5.26 -67.18
C GLN A 135 -49.94 5.52 -68.54
#